data_AF-A0A9P5NPI8-F1
#
_entry.id   AF-A0A9P5NPI8-F1
#
_cell.length_a   1.000
_cell.length_b   1.000
_cell.length_c   1.000
_cell.angle_alpha   90.00
_cell.angle_beta   90.00
_cell.angle_gamma   90.00
#
_symmetry.space_group_name_H-M   'P 1'
#
loop_
_entity.id
_entity.type
_entity.pdbx_description
1 polymer ?
#
loop_
_entity_poly.entity_id
_entity_poly.type
_entity_poly.pdbx_seq_one_letter_code
_entity_poly.pdbx_strand_id
1 'polypeptide(L)'
;MSSRPKPTTEVLFSSVVANMDEWAQRTHIPLTTADALGATYARAHRWLQNLKLQLIREYHWTEAPSQDQRMLFSLETSSIWRSSVDLPAGPKLKLQLPVHASSFFSPERRIQWQMVFHSDIFENVRKICPPVNDILNLIQCLLTGVVTVVFDEHMDQGIYRTTRGLPPVAWVNAHEAQLVEIFGPSHFRALRKACSDAATAFKLEVIPYN
;
A
#
# COMPACT_ATOMS: atom_id res chain seq x y z
N MET A 1 -29.70 -6.99 -22.57
CA MET A 1 -28.26 -7.29 -22.37
C MET A 1 -27.85 -6.61 -21.08
N SER A 2 -27.65 -7.37 -19.99
CA SER A 2 -27.16 -6.79 -18.74
C SER A 2 -25.71 -6.38 -18.96
N SER A 3 -25.39 -5.10 -18.77
CA SER A 3 -24.02 -4.61 -18.88
C SER A 3 -23.19 -5.30 -17.79
N ARG A 4 -22.19 -6.10 -18.18
CA ARG A 4 -21.21 -6.63 -17.22
C ARG A 4 -20.58 -5.47 -16.43
N PRO A 5 -20.34 -5.62 -15.12
CA PRO A 5 -19.66 -4.59 -14.34
C PRO A 5 -18.31 -4.28 -14.97
N LYS A 6 -17.93 -2.99 -14.97
CA LYS A 6 -16.60 -2.60 -15.46
C LYS A 6 -15.53 -3.21 -14.54
N PRO A 7 -14.36 -3.60 -15.10
CA PRO A 7 -13.24 -4.02 -14.27
C PRO A 7 -12.85 -2.94 -13.27
N THR A 8 -12.55 -3.36 -12.04
CA THR A 8 -12.15 -2.46 -10.95
C THR A 8 -10.72 -2.78 -10.52
N THR A 9 -9.91 -1.74 -10.30
CA THR A 9 -8.62 -1.86 -9.64
C THR A 9 -8.80 -1.28 -8.24
N GLU A 10 -8.32 -1.96 -7.20
CA GLU A 10 -8.46 -1.50 -5.81
C GLU A 10 -7.20 -1.80 -5.01
N VAL A 11 -6.93 -1.00 -3.98
CA VAL A 11 -5.92 -1.34 -2.97
C VAL A 11 -6.63 -2.06 -1.83
N LEU A 12 -6.15 -3.24 -1.46
CA LEU A 12 -6.70 -4.03 -0.36
C LEU A 12 -5.70 -4.09 0.80
N PHE A 13 -6.18 -3.76 1.99
CA PHE A 13 -5.50 -4.00 3.25
C PHE A 13 -5.98 -5.29 3.92
N SER A 14 -5.04 -6.09 4.42
CA SER A 14 -5.28 -7.29 5.21
C SER A 14 -4.36 -7.34 6.43
N SER A 15 -4.95 -7.45 7.62
CA SER A 15 -4.22 -7.69 8.87
C SER A 15 -4.08 -9.18 9.21
N VAL A 16 -4.44 -10.07 8.28
CA VAL A 16 -4.47 -11.53 8.52
C VAL A 16 -3.09 -12.12 8.22
N VAL A 17 -2.46 -12.70 9.24
CA VAL A 17 -1.10 -13.29 9.13
C VAL A 17 -1.04 -14.43 8.11
N ALA A 18 -2.10 -15.23 7.98
CA ALA A 18 -2.16 -16.30 6.98
C ALA A 18 -2.03 -15.77 5.53
N ASN A 19 -2.56 -14.58 5.25
CA ASN A 19 -2.38 -13.94 3.94
C ASN A 19 -0.92 -13.52 3.71
N MET A 20 -0.25 -13.03 4.77
CA MET A 20 1.18 -12.71 4.66
C MET A 20 2.03 -13.96 4.46
N ASP A 21 1.70 -15.06 5.15
CA ASP A 21 2.41 -16.33 5.00
C ASP A 21 2.28 -16.87 3.57
N GLU A 22 1.08 -16.81 2.98
CA GLU A 22 0.87 -17.15 1.57
C GLU A 22 1.78 -16.33 0.64
N TRP A 23 1.83 -15.01 0.85
CA TRP A 23 2.70 -14.13 0.06
C TRP A 23 4.19 -14.37 0.32
N ALA A 24 4.59 -14.70 1.55
CA ALA A 24 5.97 -15.04 1.88
C ALA A 24 6.42 -16.33 1.18
N GLN A 25 5.55 -17.36 1.17
CA GLN A 25 5.79 -18.59 0.43
C GLN A 25 5.89 -18.34 -1.07
N ARG A 26 4.95 -17.57 -1.64
CA ARG A 26 4.93 -17.23 -3.08
C ARG A 26 6.16 -16.42 -3.52
N THR A 27 6.57 -15.44 -2.72
CA THR A 27 7.68 -14.55 -3.08
C THR A 27 9.05 -15.10 -2.70
N HIS A 28 9.09 -16.18 -1.92
CA HIS A 28 10.29 -16.70 -1.27
C HIS A 28 11.00 -15.65 -0.39
N ILE A 29 10.26 -14.64 0.08
CA ILE A 29 10.74 -13.66 1.06
C ILE A 29 10.16 -14.10 2.41
N PRO A 30 10.98 -14.63 3.33
CA PRO A 30 10.47 -15.17 4.57
C PRO A 30 9.78 -14.10 5.41
N LEU A 31 8.71 -14.47 6.11
CA LEU A 31 8.17 -13.65 7.17
C LEU A 31 9.29 -13.37 8.17
N THR A 32 9.60 -12.09 8.34
CA THR A 32 10.63 -11.67 9.26
C THR A 32 10.09 -11.70 10.70
N THR A 33 10.98 -11.79 11.69
CA THR A 33 10.57 -11.73 13.09
C THR A 33 9.98 -10.35 13.41
N ALA A 34 9.14 -10.25 14.43
CA ALA A 34 8.57 -8.95 14.85
C ALA A 34 9.66 -7.89 15.11
N ASP A 35 10.78 -8.29 15.71
CA ASP A 35 11.91 -7.40 15.99
C ASP A 35 12.60 -6.92 14.70
N ALA A 36 12.85 -7.84 13.77
CA ALA A 36 13.46 -7.51 12.48
C ALA A 36 12.53 -6.63 11.63
N LEU A 37 11.21 -6.86 11.69
CA LEU A 37 10.20 -6.02 11.07
C LEU A 37 10.18 -4.62 11.67
N GLY A 38 10.23 -4.53 13.00
CA GLY A 38 10.33 -3.25 13.70
C GLY A 38 11.58 -2.47 13.27
N ALA A 39 12.72 -3.15 13.13
CA ALA A 39 13.97 -2.54 12.71
C ALA A 39 13.94 -2.06 11.25
N THR A 40 13.42 -2.86 10.30
CA THR A 40 13.29 -2.44 8.89
C THR A 40 12.32 -1.28 8.74
N TYR A 41 11.18 -1.34 9.42
CA TYR A 41 10.20 -0.24 9.42
C TYR A 41 10.78 1.04 10.02
N ALA A 42 11.51 0.95 11.13
CA ALA A 42 12.19 2.09 11.74
C ALA A 42 13.25 2.70 10.80
N ARG A 43 14.01 1.90 10.06
CA ARG A 43 14.93 2.41 9.02
C ARG A 43 14.19 3.13 7.90
N ALA A 44 13.00 2.66 7.54
CA ALA A 44 12.15 3.31 6.53
C ALA A 44 11.53 4.64 7.01
N HIS A 45 11.51 4.94 8.31
CA HIS A 45 10.92 6.18 8.84
C HIS A 45 11.50 7.43 8.19
N ARG A 46 12.81 7.47 7.95
CA ARG A 46 13.46 8.63 7.31
C ARG A 46 12.88 8.88 5.92
N TRP A 47 12.69 7.81 5.14
CA TRP A 47 12.10 7.93 3.80
C TRP A 47 10.62 8.32 3.89
N LEU A 48 9.85 7.70 4.78
CA LEU A 48 8.44 8.04 5.01
C LEU A 48 8.25 9.52 5.42
N GLN A 49 9.13 10.06 6.26
CA GLN A 49 9.11 11.48 6.63
C GLN A 49 9.50 12.39 5.46
N ASN A 50 10.44 11.97 4.60
CA ASN A 50 10.75 12.72 3.38
C ASN A 50 9.55 12.75 2.41
N LEU A 51 8.84 11.62 2.24
CA LEU A 51 7.62 11.55 1.44
C LEU A 51 6.51 12.44 2.03
N LYS A 52 6.36 12.47 3.36
CA LYS A 52 5.48 13.41 4.06
C LYS A 52 5.83 14.86 3.71
N LEU A 53 7.11 15.23 3.75
CA LEU A 53 7.54 16.60 3.42
C LEU A 53 7.26 16.96 1.95
N GLN A 54 7.43 16.01 1.02
CA GLN A 54 7.06 16.21 -0.39
C GLN A 54 5.56 16.44 -0.53
N LEU A 55 4.72 15.62 0.12
CA LEU A 55 3.26 15.80 0.12
C LEU A 55 2.85 17.20 0.60
N ILE A 56 3.49 17.71 1.64
CA ILE A 56 3.20 19.06 2.18
C ILE A 56 3.67 20.15 1.22
N ARG A 57 4.93 20.08 0.76
CA ARG A 57 5.56 21.18 0.01
C ARG A 57 5.11 21.25 -1.44
N GLU A 58 4.96 20.11 -2.09
CA GLU A 58 4.72 20.02 -3.53
C GLU A 58 3.25 19.74 -3.86
N TYR A 59 2.52 19.04 -2.99
CA TYR A 59 1.13 18.64 -3.21
C TYR A 59 0.13 19.35 -2.28
N HIS A 60 0.61 20.31 -1.49
CA HIS A 60 -0.21 21.15 -0.60
C HIS A 60 -1.05 20.37 0.43
N TRP A 61 -0.60 19.19 0.83
CA TRP A 61 -1.20 18.47 1.96
C TRP A 61 -0.91 19.21 3.26
N THR A 62 -1.81 19.11 4.22
CA THR A 62 -1.65 19.74 5.54
C THR A 62 -1.50 18.69 6.62
N GLU A 63 -0.73 19.01 7.67
CA GLU A 63 -0.68 18.15 8.85
C GLU A 63 -2.04 18.16 9.55
N ALA A 64 -2.63 16.99 9.68
CA ALA A 64 -3.85 16.84 10.47
C ALA A 64 -3.45 16.78 11.95
N PRO A 65 -4.15 17.48 12.85
CA PRO A 65 -3.88 17.40 14.28
C PRO A 65 -4.04 15.95 14.74
N SER A 66 -2.93 15.31 15.12
CA SER A 66 -2.94 13.94 15.65
C SER A 66 -2.94 14.00 17.16
N GLN A 67 -4.04 13.57 17.78
CA GLN A 67 -4.07 13.31 19.23
C GLN A 67 -3.41 11.96 19.59
N ASP A 68 -3.10 11.12 18.60
CA ASP A 68 -2.52 9.80 18.80
C ASP A 68 -1.00 9.84 18.54
N GLN A 69 -0.21 9.71 19.61
CA GLN A 69 1.25 9.69 19.58
C GLN A 69 1.82 8.45 18.88
N ARG A 70 1.00 7.45 18.59
CA ARG A 70 1.42 6.22 17.89
C ARG A 70 1.38 6.37 16.37
N MET A 71 1.06 7.56 15.85
CA MET A 71 1.08 7.89 14.41
C MET A 71 2.40 8.55 14.04
N LEU A 72 3.09 8.00 13.03
CA LEU A 72 4.32 8.57 12.47
C LEU A 72 4.03 9.92 11.82
N PHE A 73 2.93 9.96 11.06
CA PHE A 73 2.33 11.19 10.58
C PHE A 73 0.85 10.98 10.28
N SER A 74 0.13 12.10 10.25
CA SER A 74 -1.25 12.18 9.83
C SER A 74 -1.36 13.41 8.92
N LEU A 75 -1.69 13.19 7.66
CA LEU A 75 -1.88 14.26 6.68
C LEU A 75 -3.33 14.27 6.21
N GLU A 76 -3.80 15.45 5.85
CA GLU A 76 -5.09 15.63 5.20
C GLU A 76 -4.93 16.43 3.91
N THR A 77 -5.80 16.17 2.95
CA THR A 77 -5.94 16.96 1.73
C THR A 77 -7.41 17.14 1.39
N SER A 78 -7.75 18.22 0.70
CA SER A 78 -9.08 18.39 0.14
C SER A 78 -9.29 17.36 -0.98
N SER A 79 -10.55 16.96 -1.18
CA SER A 79 -10.89 16.14 -2.35
C SER A 79 -10.40 16.85 -3.62
N ILE A 80 -9.59 16.16 -4.43
CA ILE A 80 -9.14 16.64 -5.74
C ILE A 80 -10.31 16.89 -6.70
N TRP A 81 -11.46 16.27 -6.41
CA TRP A 81 -12.72 16.48 -7.11
C TRP A 81 -13.34 17.79 -6.62
N ARG A 82 -13.08 18.87 -7.36
CA ARG A 82 -13.75 20.15 -7.14
C ARG A 82 -15.17 20.06 -7.72
N SER A 83 -16.15 20.48 -6.94
CA SER A 83 -17.51 20.68 -7.47
C SER A 83 -17.50 21.86 -8.45
N SER A 84 -18.53 22.00 -9.28
CA SER A 84 -18.71 23.14 -10.21
C SER A 84 -18.82 24.52 -9.52
N VAL A 85 -18.73 24.58 -8.19
CA VAL A 85 -18.87 25.78 -7.36
C VAL A 85 -17.60 26.04 -6.54
N ASP A 86 -16.43 25.55 -6.97
CA ASP A 86 -15.12 25.72 -6.31
C ASP A 86 -15.04 25.23 -4.84
N LEU A 87 -16.08 24.57 -4.33
CA LEU A 87 -16.10 23.91 -3.03
C LEU A 87 -15.56 22.48 -3.17
N PRO A 88 -14.77 21.97 -2.20
CA PRO A 88 -14.38 20.56 -2.17
C PRO A 88 -15.65 19.71 -2.20
N ALA A 89 -15.80 18.85 -3.22
CA ALA A 89 -17.03 18.08 -3.40
C ALA A 89 -17.22 16.97 -2.34
N GLY A 90 -16.27 16.78 -1.43
CA GLY A 90 -16.28 15.68 -0.48
C GLY A 90 -15.44 15.95 0.78
N PRO A 91 -15.52 15.02 1.76
CA PRO A 91 -14.76 15.10 3.01
C PRO A 91 -13.25 15.14 2.74
N LYS A 92 -12.49 15.71 3.68
CA LYS A 92 -11.03 15.68 3.62
C LYS A 92 -10.53 14.24 3.61
N LEU A 93 -9.65 13.94 2.66
CA LEU A 93 -8.97 12.66 2.58
C LEU A 93 -7.86 12.65 3.62
N LYS A 94 -7.78 11.57 4.41
CA LYS A 94 -6.81 11.45 5.51
C LYS A 94 -5.85 10.29 5.27
N LEU A 95 -4.55 10.59 5.18
CA LEU A 95 -3.46 9.61 5.11
C LEU A 95 -2.79 9.51 6.48
N GLN A 96 -2.68 8.30 7.01
CA GLN A 96 -2.03 8.05 8.29
C GLN A 96 -1.13 6.84 8.19
N LEU A 97 0.04 6.91 8.84
CA LEU A 97 0.91 5.75 9.04
C LEU A 97 1.33 5.65 10.50
N PRO A 98 1.42 4.44 11.07
CA PRO A 98 1.82 4.25 12.46
C PRO A 98 3.34 4.40 12.66
N VAL A 99 3.76 4.69 13.89
CA VAL A 99 5.19 4.68 14.30
C VAL A 99 5.75 3.26 14.33
N HIS A 100 4.91 2.25 14.60
CA HIS A 100 5.34 0.86 14.70
C HIS A 100 4.54 -0.03 13.75
N ALA A 101 5.23 -0.89 13.01
CA ALA A 101 4.62 -1.84 12.07
C ALA A 101 3.62 -2.79 12.76
N SER A 102 3.84 -3.14 14.02
CA SER A 102 2.91 -3.96 14.83
C SER A 102 1.49 -3.39 14.85
N SER A 103 1.35 -2.07 14.72
CA SER A 103 0.05 -1.41 14.70
C SER A 103 -0.84 -1.82 13.51
N PHE A 104 -0.28 -2.32 12.41
CA PHE A 104 -1.09 -2.85 11.30
C PHE A 104 -1.82 -4.14 11.69
N PHE A 105 -1.38 -4.82 12.75
CA PHE A 105 -1.95 -6.07 13.23
C PHE A 105 -2.83 -5.90 14.47
N SER A 106 -2.89 -4.70 15.05
CA SER A 106 -3.77 -4.36 16.17
C SER A 106 -5.25 -4.49 15.78
N PRO A 107 -6.03 -5.41 16.39
CA PRO A 107 -7.45 -5.61 16.08
C PRO A 107 -8.27 -4.34 16.20
N GLU A 108 -7.98 -3.51 17.20
CA GLU A 108 -8.66 -2.25 17.49
C GLU A 108 -8.42 -1.16 16.43
N ARG A 109 -7.39 -1.31 15.59
CA ARG A 109 -7.06 -0.38 14.50
C ARG A 109 -7.36 -0.94 13.11
N ARG A 110 -7.87 -2.17 13.01
CA ARG A 110 -8.18 -2.80 11.72
C ARG A 110 -9.08 -1.91 10.85
N ILE A 111 -10.16 -1.39 11.43
CA ILE A 111 -11.11 -0.52 10.72
C ILE A 111 -10.43 0.78 10.29
N GLN A 112 -9.59 1.37 11.15
CA GLN A 112 -8.82 2.57 10.81
C GLN A 112 -7.95 2.33 9.57
N TRP A 113 -7.22 1.22 9.51
CA TRP A 113 -6.36 0.90 8.37
C TRP A 113 -7.14 0.55 7.11
N GLN A 114 -8.27 -0.15 7.24
CA GLN A 114 -9.20 -0.34 6.13
C GLN A 114 -9.65 1.01 5.58
N MET A 115 -10.09 1.94 6.44
CA MET A 115 -10.48 3.28 6.00
C MET A 115 -9.36 4.04 5.31
N VAL A 116 -8.10 3.90 5.75
CA VAL A 116 -6.96 4.58 5.12
C VAL A 116 -6.65 3.97 3.75
N PHE A 117 -6.45 2.65 3.67
CA PHE A 117 -5.98 1.98 2.45
C PHE A 117 -7.08 1.72 1.42
N HIS A 118 -8.35 1.70 1.83
CA HIS A 118 -9.51 1.61 0.94
C HIS A 118 -10.06 3.00 0.57
N SER A 119 -9.40 4.08 0.98
CA SER A 119 -9.81 5.44 0.62
C SER A 119 -9.45 5.81 -0.81
N ASP A 120 -10.07 6.90 -1.28
CA ASP A 120 -9.76 7.53 -2.58
C ASP A 120 -8.28 7.93 -2.74
N ILE A 121 -7.53 8.05 -1.64
CA ILE A 121 -6.09 8.33 -1.67
C ILE A 121 -5.35 7.24 -2.43
N PHE A 122 -5.59 5.98 -2.05
CA PHE A 122 -4.93 4.85 -2.68
C PHE A 122 -5.68 4.36 -3.91
N GLU A 123 -6.95 4.72 -4.08
CA GLU A 123 -7.65 4.40 -5.31
C GLU A 123 -7.26 5.33 -6.47
N ASN A 124 -7.40 6.64 -6.26
CA ASN A 124 -7.25 7.62 -7.33
C ASN A 124 -6.04 8.53 -7.14
N VAL A 125 -5.79 9.05 -5.93
CA VAL A 125 -4.70 10.03 -5.73
C VAL A 125 -3.33 9.41 -6.01
N ARG A 126 -3.10 8.13 -5.70
CA ARG A 126 -1.83 7.43 -6.02
C ARG A 126 -1.49 7.44 -7.52
N LYS A 127 -2.50 7.50 -8.40
CA LYS A 127 -2.30 7.48 -9.86
C LYS A 127 -1.73 8.81 -10.36
N ILE A 128 -1.90 9.89 -9.61
CA ILE A 128 -1.52 11.26 -9.98
C ILE A 128 -0.54 11.93 -8.99
N CYS A 129 -0.30 11.33 -7.83
CA CYS A 129 0.56 11.83 -6.76
C CYS A 129 1.66 10.79 -6.45
N PRO A 130 2.84 10.89 -7.08
CA PRO A 130 3.95 9.96 -6.89
C PRO A 130 4.30 9.61 -5.43
N PRO A 131 4.34 10.56 -4.46
CA PRO A 131 4.68 10.21 -3.09
C PRO A 131 3.67 9.24 -2.43
N VAL A 132 2.39 9.29 -2.80
CA VAL A 132 1.38 8.33 -2.32
C VAL A 132 1.64 6.94 -2.89
N ASN A 133 2.00 6.87 -4.17
CA ASN A 133 2.37 5.60 -4.81
C ASN A 133 3.68 5.03 -4.22
N ASP A 134 4.64 5.88 -3.89
CA ASP A 134 5.88 5.46 -3.23
C ASP A 134 5.63 4.93 -1.82
N ILE A 135 4.72 5.53 -1.06
CA ILE A 135 4.26 5.00 0.24
C ILE A 135 3.68 3.60 0.07
N LEU A 136 2.79 3.39 -0.91
CA LEU A 136 2.20 2.09 -1.20
C LEU A 136 3.29 1.04 -1.53
N ASN A 137 4.17 1.35 -2.48
CA ASN A 137 5.23 0.45 -2.91
C ASN A 137 6.20 0.10 -1.78
N LEU A 138 6.54 1.09 -0.94
CA LEU A 138 7.40 0.88 0.21
C LEU A 138 6.74 -0.04 1.26
N ILE A 139 5.45 0.14 1.53
CA ILE A 139 4.70 -0.74 2.43
C ILE A 139 4.65 -2.16 1.88
N GLN A 140 4.44 -2.35 0.57
CA GLN A 140 4.49 -3.68 -0.08
C GLN A 140 5.83 -4.38 0.10
N CYS A 141 6.94 -3.64 0.11
CA CYS A 141 8.27 -4.18 0.38
C CYS A 141 8.45 -4.54 1.86
N LEU A 142 8.00 -3.67 2.77
CA LEU A 142 8.18 -3.84 4.22
C LEU A 142 7.31 -4.95 4.80
N LEU A 143 6.10 -5.09 4.26
CA LEU A 143 4.99 -5.86 4.81
C LEU A 143 4.27 -6.60 3.67
N THR A 144 4.98 -7.53 3.02
CA THR A 144 4.43 -8.28 1.88
C THR A 144 3.11 -8.97 2.26
N GLY A 145 2.07 -8.73 1.46
CA GLY A 145 0.73 -9.27 1.70
C GLY A 145 -0.15 -8.46 2.66
N VAL A 146 0.37 -7.44 3.34
CA VAL A 146 -0.49 -6.55 4.18
C VAL A 146 -1.28 -5.58 3.32
N VAL A 147 -0.66 -5.04 2.27
CA VAL A 147 -1.32 -4.19 1.29
C VAL A 147 -1.06 -4.74 -0.11
N THR A 148 -2.11 -4.98 -0.88
CA THR A 148 -2.02 -5.52 -2.24
C THR A 148 -2.85 -4.70 -3.21
N VAL A 149 -2.49 -4.70 -4.50
CA VAL A 149 -3.32 -4.11 -5.55
C VAL A 149 -4.09 -5.24 -6.22
N VAL A 150 -5.41 -5.14 -6.24
CA VAL A 150 -6.31 -6.11 -6.88
C VAL A 150 -6.89 -5.52 -8.15
N PHE A 151 -7.08 -6.38 -9.15
CA PHE A 151 -7.82 -6.10 -10.36
C PHE A 151 -8.85 -7.20 -10.57
N ASP A 152 -10.13 -6.83 -10.57
CA ASP A 152 -11.25 -7.75 -10.69
C ASP A 152 -11.92 -7.62 -12.06
N GLU A 153 -11.99 -8.74 -12.78
CA GLU A 153 -12.65 -8.86 -14.07
C GLU A 153 -13.86 -9.79 -13.99
N HIS A 154 -15.04 -9.29 -14.37
CA HIS A 154 -16.26 -10.08 -14.39
C HIS A 154 -16.36 -10.90 -15.68
N MET A 155 -16.11 -12.20 -15.55
CA MET A 155 -16.18 -13.18 -16.64
C MET A 155 -17.45 -14.03 -16.51
N ASP A 156 -17.75 -14.87 -17.50
CA ASP A 156 -18.96 -15.72 -17.48
C ASP A 156 -18.97 -16.75 -16.34
N GLN A 157 -17.80 -17.19 -15.90
CA GLN A 157 -17.62 -18.24 -14.89
C GLN A 157 -17.44 -17.72 -13.45
N GLY A 158 -17.38 -16.40 -13.27
CA GLY A 158 -17.06 -15.76 -11.98
C GLY A 158 -16.21 -14.52 -12.13
N ILE A 159 -15.67 -14.05 -11.01
CA ILE A 159 -14.74 -12.92 -10.93
C ILE A 159 -13.32 -13.45 -11.00
N TYR A 160 -12.56 -12.95 -11.99
CA TYR A 160 -11.14 -13.23 -12.15
C TYR A 160 -10.38 -12.11 -11.44
N ARG A 161 -9.76 -12.46 -10.30
CA ARG A 161 -9.05 -11.54 -9.43
C ARG A 161 -7.55 -11.67 -9.65
N THR A 162 -6.95 -10.67 -10.27
CA THR A 162 -5.49 -10.54 -10.36
C THR A 162 -4.98 -9.66 -9.22
N THR A 163 -4.25 -10.26 -8.28
CA THR A 163 -3.64 -9.56 -7.15
C THR A 163 -2.15 -9.38 -7.38
N ARG A 164 -1.65 -8.17 -7.15
CA ARG A 164 -0.24 -7.82 -7.14
C ARG A 164 0.21 -7.53 -5.71
N GLY A 165 1.12 -8.36 -5.19
CA GLY A 165 1.62 -8.27 -3.82
C GLY A 165 2.94 -7.51 -3.66
N LEU A 166 3.65 -7.26 -4.77
CA LEU A 166 4.95 -6.59 -4.81
C LEU A 166 4.95 -5.41 -5.79
N PRO A 167 5.78 -4.37 -5.56
CA PRO A 167 5.83 -3.21 -6.44
C PRO A 167 6.41 -3.52 -7.83
N PRO A 168 6.34 -2.56 -8.78
CA PRO A 168 7.04 -2.65 -10.06
C PRO A 168 8.55 -2.82 -9.91
N VAL A 169 9.14 -3.79 -10.62
CA VAL A 169 10.60 -3.95 -10.66
C VAL A 169 11.30 -2.67 -11.13
N ALA A 170 10.69 -1.91 -12.04
CA ALA A 170 11.21 -0.61 -12.46
C ALA A 170 11.31 0.38 -11.29
N TRP A 171 10.29 0.41 -10.42
CA TRP A 171 10.30 1.23 -9.21
C TRP A 171 11.35 0.75 -8.21
N VAL A 172 11.49 -0.57 -8.02
CA VAL A 172 12.51 -1.17 -7.14
C VAL A 172 13.92 -0.82 -7.61
N ASN A 173 14.19 -0.92 -8.92
CA ASN A 173 15.48 -0.57 -9.50
C ASN A 173 15.78 0.93 -9.35
N ALA A 174 14.78 1.80 -9.53
CA ALA A 174 14.94 3.24 -9.37
C ALA A 174 15.27 3.68 -7.93
N HIS A 175 14.90 2.87 -6.93
CA HIS A 175 15.11 3.15 -5.51
C HIS A 175 16.08 2.17 -4.84
N GLU A 176 16.99 1.58 -5.61
CA GLU A 176 17.93 0.55 -5.13
C GLU A 176 18.72 1.02 -3.90
N ALA A 177 19.27 2.23 -3.91
CA ALA A 177 20.09 2.75 -2.82
C ALA A 177 19.32 2.80 -1.48
N GLN A 178 18.11 3.35 -1.49
CA GLN A 178 17.25 3.46 -0.30
C GLN A 178 16.77 2.09 0.17
N LEU A 179 16.41 1.19 -0.75
CA LEU A 179 15.96 -0.16 -0.40
C LEU A 179 17.11 -1.00 0.17
N VAL A 180 18.33 -0.86 -0.36
CA VAL A 180 19.53 -1.52 0.21
C VAL A 180 19.83 -0.99 1.61
N GLU A 181 19.68 0.31 1.87
CA GLU A 181 19.82 0.90 3.22
C GLU A 181 18.81 0.29 4.22
N ILE A 182 17.56 0.10 3.79
CA ILE A 182 16.49 -0.41 4.66
C ILE A 182 16.58 -1.92 4.89
N PHE A 183 16.77 -2.70 3.83
CA PHE A 183 16.68 -4.17 3.88
C PHE A 183 18.03 -4.86 3.98
N GLY A 184 19.11 -4.17 3.60
CA GLY A 184 20.42 -4.75 3.37
C GLY A 184 20.54 -5.43 2.00
N PRO A 185 21.77 -5.66 1.50
CA PRO A 185 21.99 -6.13 0.13
C PRO A 185 21.41 -7.52 -0.18
N SER A 186 21.41 -8.43 0.81
CA SER A 186 20.91 -9.79 0.62
C SER A 186 19.39 -9.80 0.41
N HIS A 187 18.66 -9.13 1.32
CA HIS A 187 17.21 -9.04 1.25
C HIS A 187 16.78 -8.25 0.01
N PHE A 188 17.44 -7.13 -0.31
CA PHE A 188 17.16 -6.38 -1.53
C PHE A 188 17.26 -7.23 -2.79
N ARG A 189 18.30 -8.08 -2.92
CA ARG A 189 18.43 -8.99 -4.08
C ARG A 189 17.27 -9.98 -4.18
N ALA A 190 16.82 -10.54 -3.05
CA ALA A 190 15.67 -11.43 -3.01
C ALA A 190 14.38 -10.69 -3.42
N LEU A 191 14.15 -9.50 -2.86
CA LEU A 191 13.02 -8.63 -3.19
C LEU A 191 13.00 -8.29 -4.69
N ARG A 192 14.13 -7.82 -5.23
CA ARG A 192 14.27 -7.46 -6.64
C ARG A 192 13.99 -8.65 -7.55
N LYS A 193 14.51 -9.83 -7.22
CA LYS A 193 14.25 -11.08 -7.95
C LYS A 193 12.74 -11.39 -7.95
N ALA A 194 12.09 -11.35 -6.78
CA ALA A 194 10.66 -11.62 -6.65
C ALA A 194 9.79 -10.58 -7.38
N CYS A 195 10.21 -9.32 -7.44
CA CYS A 195 9.50 -8.28 -8.21
C CYS A 195 9.64 -8.43 -9.73
N SER A 196 10.71 -9.09 -10.19
CA SER A 196 10.98 -9.31 -11.62
C SER A 196 10.27 -10.52 -12.21
N ASP A 197 9.78 -11.43 -11.35
CA ASP A 197 9.06 -12.64 -11.76
C ASP A 197 7.55 -12.46 -11.56
N ALA A 198 6.79 -12.58 -12.65
CA ALA A 198 5.34 -12.41 -12.64
C ALA A 198 4.64 -13.49 -11.79
N ALA A 199 5.18 -14.72 -11.75
CA ALA A 199 4.59 -15.80 -10.97
C ALA A 199 4.66 -15.54 -9.46
N THR A 200 5.70 -14.83 -9.02
CA THR A 200 5.89 -14.48 -7.61
C THR A 200 5.25 -13.13 -7.25
N ALA A 201 5.27 -12.16 -8.16
CA ALA A 201 4.72 -10.82 -7.92
C ALA A 201 3.19 -10.74 -8.03
N PHE A 202 2.57 -11.66 -8.79
CA PHE A 202 1.13 -11.70 -9.03
C PHE A 202 0.50 -13.02 -8.60
N LYS A 203 -0.79 -12.97 -8.26
CA LYS A 203 -1.66 -14.10 -7.96
C LYS A 203 -2.95 -13.94 -8.77
N LEU A 204 -3.41 -15.01 -9.42
CA LEU A 204 -4.72 -15.07 -10.07
C LEU A 204 -5.63 -16.00 -9.28
N GLU A 205 -6.82 -15.51 -8.92
CA GLU A 205 -7.88 -16.27 -8.23
C GLU A 205 -9.16 -16.20 -9.04
N VAL A 206 -9.92 -17.30 -9.10
CA VAL A 206 -11.24 -17.34 -9.74
C VAL A 206 -12.29 -17.52 -8.65
N ILE A 207 -13.13 -16.51 -8.46
CA ILE A 207 -14.19 -16.48 -7.47
C ILE A 207 -15.51 -16.78 -8.19
N PRO A 208 -16.14 -17.95 -8.01
CA PRO A 208 -17.37 -18.28 -8.70
C PRO A 208 -18.51 -17.35 -8.29
N TYR A 209 -19.44 -17.06 -9.20
CA TYR A 209 -20.71 -16.46 -8.81
C TYR A 209 -21.51 -17.51 -8.03
N ASN A 210 -21.88 -17.18 -6.80
CA ASN A 210 -22.80 -18.01 -6.00
C ASN A 210 -24.22 -17.95 -6.57
#